data_AF-A0A1D6EDI9-F1
#
_entry.id   AF-A0A1D6EDI9-F1
#
_cell.length_a   1.000
_cell.length_b   1.000
_cell.length_c   1.000
_cell.angle_alpha   90.00
_cell.angle_beta   90.00
_cell.angle_gamma   90.00
#
_symmetry.space_group_name_H-M   'P 1'
#
loop_
_entity.id
_entity.type
_entity.pdbx_description
1 polymer ?
#
loop_
_entity_poly.entity_id
_entity_poly.type
_entity_poly.pdbx_seq_one_letter_code
_entity_poly.pdbx_strand_id
1 'polypeptide(L)'
;MVKTEAAEEREPLSRTPAAAVAVEGSGRRTATAVIDLSSSDSDSDGEGAVGSGKRVRGVGGDGSATKRARVSAVVDLPPGFLEPIPPPPVPVPLAACATKQFWKAGDYDGKPLGDGVAQQSVSGMDHVRVHPRFLHSNATSHKWALGALAELLDNSLDEVINGATYVNIDVLENDKDIDKKKSRMLLVEDDGGGMDPDKMRQCMSLGYSAKSKVASTIGQYGNGFKTSTMRLGADVLVFSRSPGKSGKRPTQSIGMLSYTFLRSTGKEDIIVPMIDYEYKQGWERMVRTTLDDWSTSFQTIITWSPYSTEAELLEQFSSMKDRGTRIIIYNLWEDDQGDLELDFDAEIHDIQLRGGNRDEKNIQMANQFPNSKHYLTYRHSLRSYASILYLRLPTYFQMILRGKEIEHHNIVTDMMLKKEVTYRPVAPNGHPKDSNMVADVTIGFVKDAKHHIDVQGFNVYHMNRLIKVLFFLWK
;
A
#
# COMPACT_ATOMS: atom_id res chain seq x y z
N MET A 1 41.03 22.54 -37.41
CA MET A 1 40.69 23.83 -38.05
C MET A 1 39.18 23.84 -38.21
N VAL A 2 38.38 24.36 -37.27
CA VAL A 2 38.25 25.77 -36.83
C VAL A 2 37.80 26.68 -37.98
N LYS A 3 36.52 27.07 -37.97
CA LYS A 3 35.98 28.45 -37.92
C LYS A 3 34.43 28.39 -38.06
N THR A 4 33.59 28.66 -37.06
CA THR A 4 33.16 29.93 -36.39
C THR A 4 32.58 31.00 -37.32
N GLU A 5 31.33 31.40 -37.04
CA GLU A 5 30.82 32.78 -36.80
C GLU A 5 29.32 32.67 -36.39
N ALA A 6 28.92 32.98 -35.15
CA ALA A 6 28.55 34.30 -34.56
C ALA A 6 27.21 34.84 -35.14
N ALA A 7 26.08 34.81 -34.42
CA ALA A 7 25.64 35.61 -33.26
C ALA A 7 25.30 37.08 -33.61
N GLU A 8 24.02 37.45 -33.50
CA GLU A 8 23.61 38.84 -33.28
C GLU A 8 22.34 38.91 -32.42
N GLU A 9 22.44 39.69 -31.33
CA GLU A 9 21.46 39.94 -30.27
C GLU A 9 20.32 40.87 -30.74
N ARG A 10 19.11 40.68 -30.18
CA ARG A 10 18.11 41.77 -30.08
C ARG A 10 17.23 41.62 -28.83
N GLU A 11 17.37 42.59 -27.94
CA GLU A 11 16.44 43.17 -26.95
C GLU A 11 17.07 44.54 -26.57
N PRO A 12 16.38 45.56 -26.02
CA PRO A 12 15.03 45.56 -25.45
C PRO A 12 14.15 46.77 -25.87
N LEU A 13 12.86 46.74 -25.53
CA LEU A 13 12.01 47.95 -25.49
C LEU A 13 11.37 48.14 -24.12
N SER A 14 11.70 49.28 -23.54
CA SER A 14 11.29 49.84 -22.25
C SER A 14 9.79 50.11 -22.13
N ARG A 15 9.21 49.84 -20.96
CA ARG A 15 7.96 50.46 -20.49
C ARG A 15 8.15 51.07 -19.10
N THR A 16 7.87 52.37 -19.01
CA THR A 16 7.74 53.15 -17.77
C THR A 16 6.31 53.07 -17.18
N PRO A 17 6.12 53.44 -15.90
CA PRO A 17 5.04 52.93 -15.05
C PRO A 17 3.87 53.92 -14.87
N ALA A 18 2.72 53.43 -14.40
CA ALA A 18 1.70 54.27 -13.80
C ALA A 18 0.89 53.56 -12.70
N ALA A 19 0.92 54.20 -11.52
CA ALA A 19 -0.15 54.40 -10.56
C ALA A 19 -0.80 53.21 -9.81
N ALA A 20 -0.53 53.20 -8.50
CA ALA A 20 -1.31 52.56 -7.47
C ALA A 20 -2.66 53.28 -7.26
N VAL A 21 -3.74 52.50 -7.11
CA VAL A 21 -4.98 52.93 -6.46
C VAL A 21 -5.47 51.80 -5.56
N ALA A 22 -5.67 52.13 -4.30
CA ALA A 22 -6.22 51.28 -3.26
C ALA A 22 -7.74 51.12 -3.41
N VAL A 23 -8.27 49.92 -3.16
CA VAL A 23 -9.69 49.71 -2.83
C VAL A 23 -9.78 48.65 -1.72
N GLU A 24 -10.47 49.05 -0.65
CA GLU A 24 -10.81 48.28 0.53
C GLU A 24 -11.83 47.15 0.26
N GLY A 25 -11.97 46.27 1.25
CA GLY A 25 -12.61 44.97 1.11
C GLY A 25 -14.13 44.95 1.02
N SER A 26 -14.64 43.83 0.51
CA SER A 26 -15.81 43.19 1.10
C SER A 26 -15.69 41.67 0.92
N GLY A 27 -15.52 40.97 2.05
CA GLY A 27 -15.47 39.52 2.08
C GLY A 27 -16.88 38.94 1.98
N ARG A 28 -17.11 38.08 0.99
CA ARG A 28 -18.23 37.14 0.99
C ARG A 28 -17.69 35.76 0.63
N ARG A 29 -17.35 34.99 1.67
CA ARG A 29 -16.99 33.57 1.56
C ARG A 29 -18.26 32.80 1.19
N THR A 30 -18.37 32.35 -0.05
CA THR A 30 -19.32 31.30 -0.45
C THR A 30 -18.68 29.95 -0.17
N ALA A 31 -19.34 29.16 0.69
CA ALA A 31 -18.94 27.83 1.09
C ALA A 31 -18.78 26.91 -0.13
N THR A 32 -17.60 26.31 -0.28
CA THR A 32 -17.37 25.17 -1.15
C THR A 32 -18.09 23.96 -0.54
N ALA A 33 -19.13 23.48 -1.22
CA ALA A 33 -19.80 22.24 -0.89
C ALA A 33 -18.81 21.07 -1.04
N VAL A 34 -18.51 20.42 0.07
CA VAL A 34 -17.76 19.16 0.13
C VAL A 34 -18.71 18.07 -0.36
N ILE A 35 -18.37 17.40 -1.46
CA ILE A 35 -19.13 16.25 -1.95
C ILE A 35 -18.72 15.06 -1.09
N ASP A 36 -19.64 14.63 -0.23
CA ASP A 36 -19.51 13.47 0.63
C ASP A 36 -19.74 12.21 -0.22
N LEU A 37 -18.69 11.40 -0.41
CA LEU A 37 -18.78 10.10 -1.10
C LEU A 37 -18.91 8.98 -0.06
N SER A 38 -20.05 8.96 0.61
CA SER A 38 -20.54 7.80 1.34
C SER A 38 -21.13 6.78 0.34
N SER A 39 -20.63 5.54 0.36
CA SER A 39 -21.24 4.41 -0.34
C SER A 39 -21.83 3.44 0.68
N SER A 40 -23.07 3.73 1.06
CA SER A 40 -24.06 2.71 1.42
C SER A 40 -24.51 2.01 0.14
N ASP A 41 -24.64 0.70 0.19
CA ASP A 41 -25.88 -0.02 -0.15
C ASP A 41 -25.62 -1.53 -0.12
N SER A 42 -26.18 -2.14 0.93
CA SER A 42 -26.60 -3.54 0.97
C SER A 42 -27.91 -3.64 0.19
N ASP A 43 -28.11 -4.74 -0.55
CA ASP A 43 -29.43 -5.33 -0.82
C ASP A 43 -29.24 -6.75 -1.36
N SER A 44 -29.82 -7.74 -0.67
CA SER A 44 -30.28 -8.99 -1.27
C SER A 44 -31.32 -9.64 -0.35
N ASP A 45 -32.57 -9.62 -0.82
CA ASP A 45 -33.75 -10.25 -0.22
C ASP A 45 -34.06 -11.62 -0.86
N GLY A 46 -34.70 -12.49 -0.06
CA GLY A 46 -35.60 -13.60 -0.47
C GLY A 46 -34.98 -15.01 -0.50
N GLU A 47 -35.56 -16.08 0.07
CA GLU A 47 -36.84 -16.32 0.75
C GLU A 47 -36.70 -17.54 1.69
N GLY A 48 -37.64 -17.67 2.63
CA GLY A 48 -37.61 -18.65 3.71
C GLY A 48 -38.20 -20.03 3.41
N ALA A 49 -37.91 -20.97 4.31
CA ALA A 49 -38.71 -22.16 4.53
C ALA A 49 -38.70 -22.53 6.02
N VAL A 50 -39.88 -22.89 6.51
CA VAL A 50 -40.31 -23.12 7.89
C VAL A 50 -39.76 -24.44 8.44
N GLY A 51 -39.38 -24.46 9.73
CA GLY A 51 -39.01 -25.71 10.44
C GLY A 51 -38.90 -25.57 11.96
N SER A 52 -39.99 -25.85 12.65
CA SER A 52 -40.20 -25.85 14.10
C SER A 52 -39.33 -26.87 14.87
N GLY A 53 -38.85 -26.55 16.09
CA GLY A 53 -38.16 -27.56 16.93
C GLY A 53 -37.71 -27.14 18.34
N LYS A 54 -38.64 -27.19 19.31
CA LYS A 54 -38.55 -27.30 20.79
C LYS A 54 -37.19 -27.35 21.53
N ARG A 55 -37.13 -26.52 22.58
CA ARG A 55 -36.36 -26.67 23.85
C ARG A 55 -36.61 -28.00 24.57
N VAL A 56 -35.57 -28.55 25.20
CA VAL A 56 -35.67 -29.36 26.44
C VAL A 56 -34.48 -29.05 27.38
N ARG A 57 -34.79 -28.88 28.67
CA ARG A 57 -33.90 -28.78 29.85
C ARG A 57 -33.71 -30.17 30.49
N GLY A 58 -32.58 -30.35 31.18
CA GLY A 58 -32.35 -31.29 32.30
C GLY A 58 -30.92 -31.05 32.80
N VAL A 59 -30.59 -30.56 34.00
CA VAL A 59 -30.90 -30.89 35.42
C VAL A 59 -30.19 -32.15 35.95
N GLY A 60 -29.43 -31.94 37.04
CA GLY A 60 -28.91 -32.94 37.99
C GLY A 60 -27.39 -33.14 37.85
N GLY A 61 -26.54 -33.12 38.87
CA GLY A 61 -26.61 -33.14 40.35
C GLY A 61 -25.19 -33.59 40.79
N ASP A 62 -24.45 -32.83 41.58
CA ASP A 62 -24.39 -32.79 43.05
C ASP A 62 -23.36 -33.77 43.69
N GLY A 63 -22.65 -33.25 44.70
CA GLY A 63 -21.79 -33.97 45.68
C GLY A 63 -20.39 -34.41 45.22
N SER A 64 -19.33 -34.45 46.04
CA SER A 64 -19.10 -34.14 47.45
C SER A 64 -17.58 -34.23 47.70
N ALA A 65 -17.08 -33.42 48.63
CA ALA A 65 -15.69 -33.38 49.11
C ALA A 65 -15.32 -34.59 50.00
N THR A 66 -14.00 -34.89 50.13
CA THR A 66 -13.35 -35.19 51.43
C THR A 66 -11.80 -35.21 51.39
N LYS A 67 -11.24 -34.31 52.22
CA LYS A 67 -10.01 -34.25 53.04
C LYS A 67 -8.87 -35.32 52.97
N ARG A 68 -7.66 -34.78 52.70
CA ARG A 68 -6.33 -34.88 53.38
C ARG A 68 -5.88 -36.16 54.12
N ALA A 69 -4.63 -36.57 53.80
CA ALA A 69 -3.63 -37.05 54.77
C ALA A 69 -2.21 -36.56 54.37
N ARG A 70 -1.42 -36.11 55.36
CA ARG A 70 0.00 -35.70 55.26
C ARG A 70 0.88 -36.89 55.66
N VAL A 71 1.96 -37.14 54.92
CA VAL A 71 3.09 -37.98 55.34
C VAL A 71 4.36 -37.16 55.17
N SER A 72 5.13 -37.04 56.25
CA SER A 72 6.46 -36.43 56.28
C SER A 72 7.50 -37.43 55.77
N ALA A 73 8.33 -37.00 54.81
CA ALA A 73 9.54 -37.72 54.43
C ALA A 73 10.69 -36.70 54.35
N VAL A 74 11.75 -36.99 55.11
CA VAL A 74 13.05 -36.34 55.04
C VAL A 74 13.71 -36.82 53.75
N VAL A 75 14.13 -35.91 52.88
CA VAL A 75 14.77 -36.23 51.60
C VAL A 75 16.15 -35.58 51.60
N ASP A 76 17.19 -36.42 51.49
CA ASP A 76 18.57 -36.03 51.23
C ASP A 76 18.65 -35.22 49.93
N LEU A 77 19.26 -34.04 50.01
CA LEU A 77 19.43 -33.15 48.86
C LEU A 77 20.77 -33.41 48.16
N PRO A 78 20.80 -33.59 46.83
CA PRO A 78 22.03 -33.80 46.08
C PRO A 78 22.92 -32.52 46.03
N PRO A 79 24.23 -32.67 45.76
CA PRO A 79 25.16 -31.55 45.70
C PRO A 79 24.74 -30.52 44.63
N GLY A 80 24.66 -29.24 45.00
CA GLY A 80 24.23 -28.13 44.12
C GLY A 80 22.97 -27.38 44.57
N PHE A 81 22.25 -27.86 45.60
CA PHE A 81 21.00 -27.24 46.06
C PHE A 81 21.14 -25.85 46.72
N LEU A 82 22.36 -25.43 47.05
CA LEU A 82 22.64 -24.12 47.66
C LEU A 82 23.45 -23.17 46.76
N GLU A 83 23.55 -23.45 45.45
CA GLU A 83 24.11 -22.46 44.53
C GLU A 83 23.11 -21.32 44.26
N PRO A 84 23.54 -20.04 44.23
CA PRO A 84 22.65 -18.93 43.92
C PRO A 84 22.03 -19.13 42.54
N ILE A 85 20.70 -19.14 42.47
CA ILE A 85 19.95 -19.18 41.22
C ILE A 85 20.40 -17.97 40.37
N PRO A 86 20.88 -18.15 39.13
CA PRO A 86 21.15 -17.01 38.26
C PRO A 86 19.87 -16.18 38.10
N PRO A 87 19.97 -14.83 38.05
CA PRO A 87 18.78 -14.00 37.94
C PRO A 87 17.95 -14.48 36.74
N PRO A 88 16.60 -14.57 36.87
CA PRO A 88 15.77 -15.02 35.77
C PRO A 88 16.09 -14.17 34.54
N PRO A 89 16.15 -14.76 33.34
CA PRO A 89 16.22 -13.97 32.13
C PRO A 89 15.08 -12.95 32.19
N VAL A 90 15.44 -11.68 32.06
CA VAL A 90 14.48 -10.58 31.98
C VAL A 90 13.41 -11.03 30.97
N PRO A 91 12.11 -10.97 31.31
CA PRO A 91 11.09 -11.39 30.36
C PRO A 91 11.25 -10.51 29.12
N VAL A 92 11.68 -11.12 28.02
CA VAL A 92 11.42 -10.59 26.69
C VAL A 92 9.90 -10.39 26.69
N PRO A 93 9.37 -9.19 26.41
CA PRO A 93 7.92 -9.02 26.37
C PRO A 93 7.41 -10.02 25.33
N LEU A 94 6.67 -11.04 25.78
CA LEU A 94 5.80 -11.78 24.90
C LEU A 94 4.92 -10.72 24.26
N ALA A 95 5.19 -10.44 22.97
CA ALA A 95 4.39 -9.52 22.19
C ALA A 95 2.94 -9.92 22.41
N ALA A 96 2.17 -9.07 23.10
CA ALA A 96 0.74 -9.25 23.18
C ALA A 96 0.27 -9.38 21.74
N CYS A 97 -0.19 -10.58 21.37
CA CYS A 97 -0.39 -11.02 19.99
C CYS A 97 -1.09 -9.90 19.20
N ALA A 98 -0.32 -9.20 18.36
CA ALA A 98 -0.88 -8.21 17.47
C ALA A 98 -1.82 -8.98 16.54
N THR A 99 -3.11 -8.62 16.53
CA THR A 99 -4.09 -9.28 15.68
C THR A 99 -3.64 -9.18 14.23
N LYS A 100 -3.58 -10.32 13.54
CA LYS A 100 -3.32 -10.40 12.09
C LYS A 100 -4.61 -10.27 11.27
N GLN A 101 -5.72 -9.91 11.90
CA GLN A 101 -6.99 -9.67 11.20
C GLN A 101 -7.15 -8.18 10.98
N PHE A 102 -7.13 -7.76 9.70
CA PHE A 102 -7.20 -6.35 9.32
C PHE A 102 -8.38 -5.67 10.01
N TRP A 103 -9.61 -6.16 9.81
CA TRP A 103 -10.83 -5.50 10.31
C TRP A 103 -10.95 -5.45 11.85
N LYS A 104 -10.14 -6.22 12.58
CA LYS A 104 -10.12 -6.21 14.05
C LYS A 104 -8.91 -5.43 14.60
N ALA A 105 -7.96 -5.04 13.76
CA ALA A 105 -6.76 -4.31 14.16
C ALA A 105 -7.05 -2.90 14.68
N GLY A 106 -8.25 -2.36 14.41
CA GLY A 106 -8.73 -1.07 14.91
C GLY A 106 -9.19 -1.07 16.37
N ASP A 107 -9.52 -2.23 16.93
CA ASP A 107 -10.09 -2.38 18.27
C ASP A 107 -9.01 -2.75 19.28
N TYR A 108 -8.59 -1.79 20.11
CA TYR A 108 -7.60 -2.03 21.16
C TYR A 108 -7.96 -1.30 22.45
N ASP A 109 -8.04 -2.06 23.54
CA ASP A 109 -8.42 -1.62 24.89
C ASP A 109 -7.23 -1.55 25.89
N GLY A 110 -5.99 -1.49 25.40
CA GLY A 110 -4.83 -1.39 26.29
C GLY A 110 -4.69 0.00 26.92
N LYS A 111 -4.43 0.00 28.24
CA LYS A 111 -4.14 1.21 29.01
C LYS A 111 -2.78 1.80 28.57
N PRO A 112 -2.65 3.14 28.45
CA PRO A 112 -1.37 3.76 28.14
C PRO A 112 -0.37 3.44 29.26
N LEU A 113 0.78 2.86 28.90
CA LEU A 113 1.94 2.88 29.78
C LEU A 113 2.57 4.27 29.65
N GLY A 114 2.39 5.08 30.68
CA GLY A 114 3.05 6.36 30.80
C GLY A 114 4.57 6.19 30.93
N ASP A 115 5.30 6.74 29.97
CA ASP A 115 6.46 7.60 30.16
C ASP A 115 6.93 8.07 28.79
N GLY A 116 6.29 9.13 28.28
CA GLY A 116 6.69 9.81 27.06
C GLY A 116 7.86 10.75 27.35
N VAL A 117 9.05 10.44 26.84
CA VAL A 117 10.16 11.40 26.79
C VAL A 117 9.74 12.56 25.87
N ALA A 118 9.67 13.77 26.42
CA ALA A 118 9.31 14.97 25.66
C ALA A 118 10.32 15.24 24.53
N GLN A 119 9.87 15.19 23.29
CA GLN A 119 10.63 15.70 22.15
C GLN A 119 10.57 17.23 22.15
N GLN A 120 11.73 17.89 22.12
CA GLN A 120 11.83 19.34 22.08
C GLN A 120 11.25 19.89 20.77
N SER A 121 10.22 20.73 20.89
CA SER A 121 9.62 21.43 19.75
C SER A 121 10.46 22.65 19.37
N VAL A 122 10.69 22.81 18.07
CA VAL A 122 11.22 24.05 17.48
C VAL A 122 10.04 25.02 17.40
N SER A 123 9.88 25.87 18.43
CA SER A 123 8.98 27.06 18.52
C SER A 123 7.97 27.07 19.68
N GLY A 124 7.93 26.07 20.57
CA GLY A 124 6.99 26.09 21.71
C GLY A 124 5.50 26.04 21.33
N MET A 125 5.19 25.69 20.07
CA MET A 125 3.84 25.41 19.59
C MET A 125 3.69 23.89 19.43
N ASP A 126 2.52 23.37 19.78
CA ASP A 126 2.24 21.94 19.66
C ASP A 126 1.95 21.56 18.20
N HIS A 127 2.54 20.45 17.76
CA HIS A 127 2.26 19.86 16.46
C HIS A 127 1.06 18.91 16.54
N VAL A 128 0.30 18.80 15.45
CA VAL A 128 -0.74 17.77 15.34
C VAL A 128 -0.10 16.39 15.43
N ARG A 129 -0.52 15.63 16.43
CA ARG A 129 -0.07 14.27 16.68
C ARG A 129 -1.01 13.27 16.01
N VAL A 130 -0.43 12.24 15.40
CA VAL A 130 -1.18 11.20 14.71
C VAL A 130 -0.94 9.87 15.40
N HIS A 131 -1.99 9.36 16.02
CA HIS A 131 -1.93 8.10 16.75
C HIS A 131 -1.79 6.91 15.78
N PRO A 132 -1.01 5.85 16.11
CA PRO A 132 -0.81 4.70 15.22
C PRO A 132 -2.08 4.02 14.69
N ARG A 133 -3.20 4.09 15.44
CA ARG A 133 -4.52 3.60 14.96
C ARG A 133 -4.96 4.25 13.64
N PHE A 134 -4.51 5.48 13.37
CA PHE A 134 -4.81 6.16 12.12
C PHE A 134 -4.27 5.41 10.90
N LEU A 135 -3.14 4.71 10.99
CA LEU A 135 -2.61 3.91 9.87
C LEU A 135 -3.62 2.86 9.42
N HIS A 136 -4.23 2.18 10.39
CA HIS A 136 -5.26 1.20 10.14
C HIS A 136 -6.57 1.83 9.65
N SER A 137 -7.08 2.86 10.35
CA SER A 137 -8.32 3.56 9.95
C SER A 137 -8.23 4.22 8.57
N ASN A 138 -7.05 4.68 8.17
CA ASN A 138 -6.85 5.25 6.84
C ASN A 138 -6.80 4.16 5.77
N ALA A 139 -6.27 2.97 6.10
CA ALA A 139 -6.24 1.82 5.19
C ALA A 139 -7.63 1.23 4.89
N THR A 140 -8.65 1.47 5.72
CA THR A 140 -10.02 0.97 5.49
C THR A 140 -10.70 1.60 4.26
N SER A 141 -10.09 2.62 3.64
CA SER A 141 -10.53 3.13 2.33
C SER A 141 -10.46 2.05 1.25
N HIS A 142 -9.55 1.09 1.39
CA HIS A 142 -9.39 -0.02 0.46
C HIS A 142 -10.21 -1.23 0.90
N LYS A 143 -11.44 -1.34 0.40
CA LYS A 143 -12.28 -2.54 0.60
C LYS A 143 -11.73 -3.76 -0.16
N TRP A 144 -10.92 -3.54 -1.20
CA TRP A 144 -10.44 -4.58 -2.12
C TRP A 144 -8.90 -4.57 -2.21
N ALA A 145 -8.25 -5.65 -1.78
CA ALA A 145 -6.78 -5.67 -1.64
C ALA A 145 -6.03 -5.55 -2.99
N LEU A 146 -6.58 -6.06 -4.10
CA LEU A 146 -5.96 -5.84 -5.42
C LEU A 146 -5.99 -4.37 -5.84
N GLY A 147 -6.96 -3.59 -5.33
CA GLY A 147 -6.99 -2.13 -5.48
C GLY A 147 -5.82 -1.45 -4.78
N ALA A 148 -5.43 -1.94 -3.60
CA ALA A 148 -4.23 -1.47 -2.90
C ALA A 148 -2.94 -1.81 -3.66
N LEU A 149 -2.81 -3.03 -4.21
CA LEU A 149 -1.68 -3.39 -5.08
C LEU A 149 -1.59 -2.50 -6.33
N ALA A 150 -2.74 -2.12 -6.91
CA ALA A 150 -2.78 -1.21 -8.04
C ALA A 150 -2.25 0.19 -7.71
N GLU A 151 -2.41 0.70 -6.48
CA GLU A 151 -1.78 1.97 -6.09
C GLU A 151 -0.25 1.89 -6.06
N LEU A 152 0.32 0.71 -5.80
CA LEU A 152 1.77 0.50 -5.88
C LEU A 152 2.24 0.46 -7.34
N LEU A 153 1.49 -0.21 -8.22
CA LEU A 153 1.72 -0.15 -9.66
C LEU A 153 1.63 1.29 -10.20
N ASP A 154 0.68 2.08 -9.71
CA ASP A 154 0.49 3.48 -10.10
C ASP A 154 1.75 4.31 -9.76
N ASN A 155 2.35 4.07 -8.58
CA ASN A 155 3.57 4.76 -8.16
C ASN A 155 4.78 4.41 -9.03
N SER A 156 4.94 3.15 -9.43
CA SER A 156 6.03 2.72 -10.31
C SER A 156 5.82 3.21 -11.75
N LEU A 157 4.58 3.21 -12.26
CA LEU A 157 4.26 3.77 -13.58
C LEU A 157 4.52 5.29 -13.63
N ASP A 158 4.18 6.03 -12.57
CA ASP A 158 4.51 7.45 -12.45
C ASP A 158 6.03 7.72 -12.56
N GLU A 159 6.89 6.74 -12.26
CA GLU A 159 8.35 6.87 -12.35
C GLU A 159 8.90 6.56 -13.77
N VAL A 160 8.05 6.25 -14.75
CA VAL A 160 8.44 6.15 -16.17
C VAL A 160 9.12 7.43 -16.66
N ILE A 161 8.65 8.60 -16.20
CA ILE A 161 9.28 9.90 -16.51
C ILE A 161 10.70 10.03 -15.95
N ASN A 162 11.03 9.23 -14.93
CA ASN A 162 12.37 9.14 -14.33
C ASN A 162 13.16 7.92 -14.83
N GLY A 163 12.67 7.25 -15.87
CA GLY A 163 13.37 6.15 -16.54
C GLY A 163 13.04 4.75 -16.02
N ALA A 164 11.92 4.56 -15.30
CA ALA A 164 11.42 3.23 -14.98
C ALA A 164 11.10 2.47 -16.28
N THR A 165 11.56 1.23 -16.36
CA THR A 165 11.32 0.29 -17.45
C THR A 165 10.56 -0.95 -16.99
N TYR A 166 10.51 -1.23 -15.69
CA TYR A 166 9.66 -2.28 -15.18
C TYR A 166 9.14 -2.03 -13.77
N VAL A 167 8.10 -2.78 -13.42
CA VAL A 167 7.71 -3.07 -12.05
C VAL A 167 7.53 -4.58 -11.91
N ASN A 168 8.14 -5.15 -10.88
CA ASN A 168 8.07 -6.57 -10.54
C ASN A 168 7.31 -6.75 -9.22
N ILE A 169 6.27 -7.57 -9.24
CA ILE A 169 5.54 -8.00 -8.05
C ILE A 169 5.82 -9.48 -7.84
N ASP A 170 6.32 -9.83 -6.66
CA ASP A 170 6.64 -11.22 -6.32
C ASP A 170 6.31 -11.55 -4.87
N VAL A 171 6.48 -12.82 -4.51
CA VAL A 171 6.28 -13.32 -3.15
C VAL A 171 7.59 -13.87 -2.61
N LEU A 172 7.97 -13.38 -1.44
CA LEU A 172 9.15 -13.83 -0.71
C LEU A 172 8.72 -14.70 0.47
N GLU A 173 9.63 -15.53 0.95
CA GLU A 173 9.49 -16.26 2.20
C GLU A 173 10.32 -15.56 3.28
N ASN A 174 9.75 -15.42 4.47
CA ASN A 174 10.45 -14.88 5.63
C ASN A 174 11.25 -15.99 6.30
N ASP A 175 12.57 -15.93 6.19
CA ASP A 175 13.48 -16.92 6.77
C ASP A 175 13.68 -16.74 8.29
N LYS A 176 13.20 -15.64 8.91
CA LYS A 176 13.25 -15.47 10.37
C LYS A 176 12.26 -16.33 11.14
N ASP A 177 11.17 -16.77 10.50
CA ASP A 177 10.15 -17.55 11.20
C ASP A 177 10.65 -18.98 11.41
N ILE A 178 10.89 -19.32 12.68
CA ILE A 178 11.44 -20.61 13.13
C ILE A 178 10.39 -21.74 13.04
N ASP A 179 9.10 -21.39 12.96
CA ASP A 179 8.03 -22.36 12.74
C ASP A 179 7.96 -22.79 11.27
N LYS A 180 7.67 -24.08 11.04
CA LYS A 180 7.73 -24.80 9.75
C LYS A 180 6.85 -24.23 8.61
N LYS A 181 6.18 -23.10 8.82
CA LYS A 181 5.38 -22.37 7.83
C LYS A 181 6.00 -20.97 7.70
N LYS A 182 7.09 -20.85 6.93
CA LYS A 182 7.71 -19.55 6.63
C LYS A 182 6.65 -18.55 6.20
N SER A 183 6.54 -17.40 6.85
CA SER A 183 5.52 -16.43 6.49
C SER A 183 5.79 -15.86 5.10
N ARG A 184 4.72 -15.64 4.33
CA ARG A 184 4.79 -15.06 2.99
C ARG A 184 4.87 -13.53 3.11
N MET A 185 5.69 -12.91 2.26
CA MET A 185 5.83 -11.46 2.13
C MET A 185 5.59 -11.04 0.68
N LEU A 186 5.06 -9.84 0.47
CA LEU A 186 4.91 -9.26 -0.87
C LEU A 186 6.11 -8.39 -1.19
N LEU A 187 6.69 -8.58 -2.37
CA LEU A 187 7.70 -7.73 -2.96
C LEU A 187 7.06 -6.89 -4.07
N VAL A 188 7.31 -5.58 -4.05
CA VAL A 188 7.08 -4.69 -5.21
C VAL A 188 8.38 -3.94 -5.49
N GLU A 189 8.94 -4.10 -6.68
CA GLU A 189 10.20 -3.48 -7.08
C GLU A 189 10.08 -2.78 -8.43
N ASP A 190 10.59 -1.56 -8.54
CA ASP A 190 10.78 -0.86 -9.80
C ASP A 190 12.21 -0.32 -9.96
N ASP A 191 12.61 -0.09 -11.22
CA ASP A 191 13.88 0.52 -11.59
C ASP A 191 13.75 2.02 -11.92
N GLY A 192 12.77 2.69 -11.31
CA GLY A 192 12.54 4.11 -11.44
C GLY A 192 13.65 4.98 -10.85
N GLY A 193 13.38 6.28 -10.70
CA GLY A 193 14.39 7.24 -10.25
C GLY A 193 14.85 7.06 -8.79
N GLY A 194 14.14 6.23 -8.02
CA GLY A 194 14.32 6.08 -6.58
C GLY A 194 14.03 7.34 -5.77
N MET A 195 14.46 7.31 -4.52
CA MET A 195 14.27 8.36 -3.53
C MET A 195 15.59 8.70 -2.87
N ASP A 196 15.93 10.00 -2.87
CA ASP A 196 16.95 10.51 -1.95
C ASP A 196 16.39 10.52 -0.51
N PRO A 197 17.24 10.71 0.52
CA PRO A 197 16.80 10.67 1.91
C PRO A 197 15.65 11.62 2.25
N ASP A 198 15.55 12.77 1.57
CA ASP A 198 14.47 13.74 1.79
C ASP A 198 13.16 13.28 1.13
N LYS A 199 13.20 12.79 -0.11
CA LYS A 199 12.04 12.21 -0.80
C LYS A 199 11.53 10.97 -0.05
N MET A 200 12.43 10.18 0.54
CA MET A 200 12.08 9.03 1.37
C MET A 200 11.30 9.43 2.63
N ARG A 201 11.76 10.46 3.36
CA ARG A 201 11.04 11.04 4.50
C ARG A 201 9.66 11.57 4.10
N GLN A 202 9.58 12.27 2.96
CA GLN A 202 8.31 12.79 2.44
C GLN A 202 7.35 11.66 2.10
N CYS A 203 7.83 10.59 1.46
CA CYS A 203 7.05 9.38 1.18
C CYS A 203 6.48 8.77 2.47
N MET A 204 7.25 8.76 3.56
CA MET A 204 6.79 8.25 4.85
C MET A 204 5.90 9.22 5.65
N SER A 205 5.87 10.52 5.31
CA SER A 205 5.09 11.56 6.02
C SER A 205 3.66 11.72 5.49
N LEU A 206 2.64 11.77 6.35
CA LEU A 206 1.24 11.87 5.92
C LEU A 206 0.95 13.19 5.19
N GLY A 207 0.19 13.15 4.10
CA GLY A 207 -0.27 14.34 3.37
C GLY A 207 0.78 15.07 2.53
N TYR A 208 2.00 14.55 2.41
CA TYR A 208 3.04 15.13 1.54
C TYR A 208 3.02 14.48 0.16
N SER A 209 2.73 15.27 -0.87
CA SER A 209 2.94 14.88 -2.28
C SER A 209 3.57 16.02 -3.08
N ALA A 210 4.84 15.83 -3.47
CA ALA A 210 5.48 16.70 -4.45
C ALA A 210 4.87 16.53 -5.86
N LYS A 211 4.18 15.42 -6.12
CA LYS A 211 3.53 15.09 -7.41
C LYS A 211 2.26 15.90 -7.66
N SER A 212 1.70 16.55 -6.65
CA SER A 212 0.55 17.47 -6.78
C SER A 212 0.77 18.61 -7.81
N LYS A 213 2.03 18.89 -8.17
CA LYS A 213 2.42 19.95 -9.13
C LYS A 213 2.67 19.44 -10.56
N VAL A 214 2.64 18.13 -10.80
CA VAL A 214 2.89 17.54 -12.12
C VAL A 214 1.56 17.12 -12.75
N ALA A 215 1.18 17.77 -13.85
CA ALA A 215 0.02 17.36 -14.61
C ALA A 215 0.20 15.91 -15.08
N SER A 216 -0.87 15.09 -15.03
CA SER A 216 -0.94 13.69 -15.49
C SER A 216 -0.32 12.58 -14.61
N THR A 217 0.21 12.87 -13.42
CA THR A 217 0.56 11.80 -12.46
C THR A 217 -0.67 11.27 -11.73
N ILE A 218 -0.72 9.96 -11.51
CA ILE A 218 -1.83 9.29 -10.83
C ILE A 218 -1.78 9.58 -9.32
N GLY A 219 -0.58 9.56 -8.73
CA GLY A 219 -0.36 9.75 -7.29
C GLY A 219 -0.46 11.21 -6.79
N GLN A 220 -1.65 11.79 -6.74
CA GLN A 220 -1.82 13.21 -6.37
C GLN A 220 -1.90 13.47 -4.86
N TYR A 221 -2.45 12.53 -4.08
CA TYR A 221 -2.87 12.78 -2.70
C TYR A 221 -1.81 12.52 -1.61
N GLY A 222 -0.67 11.90 -1.96
CA GLY A 222 0.42 11.65 -0.99
C GLY A 222 0.10 10.63 0.10
N ASN A 223 -1.04 9.94 0.01
CA ASN A 223 -1.47 8.94 0.98
C ASN A 223 -1.46 7.50 0.43
N GLY A 224 -1.52 7.32 -0.90
CA GLY A 224 -1.69 6.02 -1.54
C GLY A 224 -0.70 4.96 -1.04
N PHE A 225 0.59 5.30 -0.93
CA PHE A 225 1.60 4.36 -0.42
C PHE A 225 1.28 3.85 1.01
N LYS A 226 0.91 4.73 1.95
CA LYS A 226 0.63 4.30 3.34
C LYS A 226 -0.67 3.50 3.41
N THR A 227 -1.71 3.97 2.72
CA THR A 227 -3.02 3.30 2.73
C THR A 227 -2.95 1.92 2.10
N SER A 228 -2.27 1.79 0.97
CA SER A 228 -2.13 0.51 0.27
C SER A 228 -1.28 -0.49 1.04
N THR A 229 -0.09 -0.08 1.50
CA THR A 229 0.80 -0.99 2.24
C THR A 229 0.18 -1.46 3.55
N MET A 230 -0.43 -0.55 4.33
CA MET A 230 -1.12 -0.90 5.58
C MET A 230 -2.40 -1.72 5.35
N ARG A 231 -2.99 -1.69 4.14
CA ARG A 231 -4.10 -2.58 3.76
C ARG A 231 -3.62 -3.99 3.42
N LEU A 232 -2.40 -4.14 2.92
CA LEU A 232 -1.85 -5.43 2.47
C LEU A 232 -1.16 -6.21 3.59
N GLY A 233 -0.49 -5.51 4.51
CA GLY A 233 0.09 -6.10 5.71
C GLY A 233 0.22 -5.09 6.84
N ALA A 234 0.53 -5.58 8.03
CA ALA A 234 0.73 -4.74 9.21
C ALA A 234 2.02 -3.91 9.11
N ASP A 235 3.02 -4.39 8.36
CA ASP A 235 4.35 -3.82 8.36
C ASP A 235 4.94 -3.75 6.95
N VAL A 236 5.71 -2.69 6.68
CA VAL A 236 6.39 -2.49 5.40
C VAL A 236 7.81 -1.97 5.60
N LEU A 237 8.74 -2.53 4.83
CA LEU A 237 10.06 -1.99 4.60
C LEU A 237 10.15 -1.41 3.19
N VAL A 238 10.81 -0.26 3.08
CA VAL A 238 11.12 0.37 1.79
C VAL A 238 12.61 0.57 1.70
N PHE A 239 13.18 0.01 0.64
CA PHE A 239 14.54 0.20 0.19
C PHE A 239 14.48 1.08 -1.05
N SER A 240 15.25 2.16 -1.08
CA SER A 240 15.32 2.99 -2.28
C SER A 240 16.72 3.46 -2.52
N ARG A 241 17.16 3.36 -3.78
CA ARG A 241 18.46 3.83 -4.24
C ARG A 241 18.25 4.93 -5.26
N SER A 242 18.91 6.06 -5.04
CA SER A 242 18.89 7.22 -5.92
C SER A 242 20.32 7.47 -6.42
N PRO A 243 20.51 7.71 -7.72
CA PRO A 243 21.84 7.97 -8.28
C PRO A 243 22.39 9.35 -7.88
N GLY A 244 21.60 10.15 -7.16
CA GLY A 244 21.91 11.55 -6.86
C GLY A 244 21.50 12.47 -8.02
N LYS A 245 20.97 13.65 -7.69
CA LYS A 245 20.64 14.70 -8.66
C LYS A 245 21.49 15.94 -8.40
N SER A 246 21.83 16.68 -9.46
CA SER A 246 22.46 18.00 -9.37
C SER A 246 23.77 18.04 -8.55
N GLY A 247 24.67 17.08 -8.80
CA GLY A 247 25.98 17.01 -8.12
C GLY A 247 25.97 16.38 -6.73
N LYS A 248 24.80 15.94 -6.24
CA LYS A 248 24.71 15.08 -5.05
C LYS A 248 25.22 13.68 -5.35
N ARG A 249 25.79 13.03 -4.34
CA ARG A 249 26.25 11.63 -4.42
C ARG A 249 25.07 10.67 -4.48
N PRO A 250 25.27 9.44 -4.99
CA PRO A 250 24.30 8.36 -4.85
C PRO A 250 23.99 8.08 -3.39
N THR A 251 22.73 7.80 -3.10
CA THR A 251 22.25 7.49 -1.76
C THR A 251 21.37 6.25 -1.80
N GLN A 252 21.38 5.49 -0.71
CA GLN A 252 20.41 4.44 -0.49
C GLN A 252 19.82 4.55 0.91
N SER A 253 18.51 4.42 1.01
CA SER A 253 17.76 4.66 2.24
C SER A 253 16.87 3.46 2.54
N ILE A 254 16.76 3.12 3.82
CA ILE A 254 15.85 2.09 4.32
C ILE A 254 14.91 2.77 5.30
N GLY A 255 13.61 2.59 5.11
CA GLY A 255 12.59 3.06 6.04
C GLY A 255 11.58 1.98 6.37
N MET A 256 11.16 1.97 7.63
CA MET A 256 10.21 0.99 8.14
C MET A 256 8.96 1.69 8.68
N LEU A 257 7.80 1.34 8.12
CA LEU A 257 6.51 1.71 8.68
C LEU A 257 5.87 0.43 9.24
N SER A 258 5.94 0.27 10.56
CA SER A 258 5.52 -0.97 11.22
C SER A 258 4.42 -0.70 12.24
N TYR A 259 3.20 -1.16 11.94
CA TYR A 259 2.11 -1.15 12.91
C TYR A 259 2.46 -2.01 14.11
N THR A 260 3.07 -3.18 13.89
CA THR A 260 3.45 -4.11 14.94
C THR A 260 4.40 -3.48 15.95
N PHE A 261 5.45 -2.79 15.49
CA PHE A 261 6.38 -2.04 16.35
C PHE A 261 5.67 -0.97 17.17
N LEU A 262 4.87 -0.12 16.52
CA LEU A 262 4.18 1.00 17.17
C LEU A 262 3.21 0.51 18.25
N ARG A 263 2.46 -0.55 17.95
CA ARG A 263 1.47 -1.12 18.87
C ARG A 263 2.12 -1.90 20.02
N SER A 264 3.12 -2.73 19.71
CA SER A 264 3.77 -3.57 20.72
C SER A 264 4.60 -2.75 21.71
N THR A 265 5.11 -1.59 21.30
CA THR A 265 5.85 -0.67 22.16
C THR A 265 4.98 0.45 22.75
N GLY A 266 3.66 0.42 22.53
CA GLY A 266 2.72 1.37 23.13
C GLY A 266 2.93 2.82 22.69
N LYS A 267 3.43 3.07 21.47
CA LYS A 267 3.65 4.44 20.98
C LYS A 267 2.32 5.17 20.82
N GLU A 268 2.29 6.41 21.29
CA GLU A 268 1.15 7.31 21.10
C GLU A 268 1.23 8.09 19.78
N ASP A 269 2.41 8.13 19.16
CA ASP A 269 2.72 8.84 17.92
C ASP A 269 3.29 7.88 16.87
N ILE A 270 3.02 8.13 15.59
CA ILE A 270 3.66 7.39 14.49
C ILE A 270 5.14 7.79 14.42
N ILE A 271 6.01 6.85 14.75
CA ILE A 271 7.47 6.96 14.62
C ILE A 271 7.91 6.03 13.47
N VAL A 272 8.70 6.57 12.54
CA VAL A 272 9.18 5.84 11.36
C VAL A 272 10.71 5.73 11.41
N PRO A 273 11.28 4.58 11.81
CA PRO A 273 12.71 4.32 11.74
C PRO A 273 13.22 4.43 10.30
N MET A 274 14.28 5.23 10.10
CA MET A 274 14.91 5.42 8.80
C MET A 274 16.43 5.51 8.95
N ILE A 275 17.14 4.82 8.07
CA ILE A 275 18.60 4.87 7.98
C ILE A 275 19.02 5.15 6.54
N ASP A 276 20.05 5.98 6.41
CA ASP A 276 20.54 6.48 5.13
C ASP A 276 22.02 6.09 4.96
N TYR A 277 22.42 5.84 3.72
CA TYR A 277 23.80 5.62 3.30
C TYR A 277 24.16 6.51 2.12
N GLU A 278 25.38 7.03 2.09
CA GLU A 278 25.94 7.80 0.98
C GLU A 278 27.07 7.04 0.31
N TYR A 279 27.14 7.07 -1.02
CA TYR A 279 28.26 6.51 -1.76
C TYR A 279 29.41 7.51 -1.86
N LYS A 280 30.54 7.19 -1.23
CA LYS A 280 31.80 7.96 -1.33
C LYS A 280 32.89 7.11 -1.97
N GLN A 281 33.76 6.49 -1.16
CA GLN A 281 34.72 5.46 -1.58
C GLN A 281 34.15 4.04 -1.36
N GLY A 282 32.84 3.97 -1.12
CA GLY A 282 32.05 2.84 -0.68
C GLY A 282 30.74 3.34 -0.07
N TRP A 283 29.84 2.44 0.29
CA TRP A 283 28.63 2.80 1.03
C TRP A 283 28.97 3.12 2.48
N GLU A 284 28.81 4.38 2.88
CA GLU A 284 29.03 4.85 4.25
C GLU A 284 27.71 5.27 4.89
N ARG A 285 27.57 5.06 6.21
CA ARG A 285 26.39 5.52 6.96
C ARG A 285 26.28 7.04 6.89
N MET A 286 25.11 7.54 6.51
CA MET A 286 24.79 8.97 6.50
C MET A 286 24.07 9.34 7.80
N VAL A 287 24.79 10.00 8.71
CA VAL A 287 24.22 10.51 9.96
C VAL A 287 23.58 11.87 9.70
N ARG A 288 22.26 11.97 9.94
CA ARG A 288 21.50 13.21 9.70
C ARG A 288 21.37 14.11 10.93
N THR A 289 21.14 13.50 12.10
CA THR A 289 20.98 14.21 13.38
C THR A 289 22.11 13.84 14.31
N THR A 290 22.06 12.64 14.89
CA THR A 290 23.09 12.09 15.77
C THR A 290 23.35 10.63 15.41
N LEU A 291 24.53 10.12 15.81
CA LEU A 291 24.86 8.71 15.62
C LEU A 291 23.94 7.80 16.45
N ASP A 292 23.48 8.28 17.60
CA ASP A 292 22.56 7.56 18.47
C ASP A 292 21.16 7.43 17.84
N ASP A 293 20.67 8.47 17.15
CA ASP A 293 19.40 8.39 16.41
C ASP A 293 19.47 7.39 15.26
N TRP A 294 20.59 7.41 14.52
CA TRP A 294 20.84 6.44 13.45
C TRP A 294 20.89 5.02 14.02
N SER A 295 21.62 4.83 15.12
CA SER A 295 21.79 3.52 15.77
C SER A 295 20.47 3.01 16.34
N THR A 296 19.67 3.88 16.96
CA THR A 296 18.33 3.54 17.46
C THR A 296 17.40 3.13 16.32
N SER A 297 17.43 3.86 15.20
CA SER A 297 16.64 3.53 14.02
C SER A 297 17.07 2.18 13.43
N PHE A 298 18.38 1.96 13.28
CA PHE A 298 18.94 0.69 12.83
C PHE A 298 18.54 -0.48 13.73
N GLN A 299 18.72 -0.35 15.05
CA GLN A 299 18.34 -1.38 16.02
C GLN A 299 16.85 -1.69 15.97
N THR A 300 16.01 -0.67 15.80
CA THR A 300 14.56 -0.85 15.64
C THR A 300 14.26 -1.64 14.36
N ILE A 301 14.88 -1.30 13.23
CA ILE A 301 14.69 -2.00 11.95
C ILE A 301 15.08 -3.47 12.07
N ILE A 302 16.28 -3.80 12.59
CA ILE A 302 16.72 -5.21 12.66
C ILE A 302 15.91 -6.05 13.65
N THR A 303 15.32 -5.41 14.67
CA THR A 303 14.48 -6.07 15.67
C THR A 303 13.09 -6.39 15.14
N TRP A 304 12.46 -5.45 14.42
CA TRP A 304 11.05 -5.53 14.04
C TRP A 304 10.81 -5.88 12.56
N SER A 305 11.87 -6.05 11.78
CA SER A 305 11.78 -6.44 10.37
C SER A 305 12.18 -7.90 10.12
N PRO A 306 11.93 -8.45 8.92
CA PRO A 306 12.38 -9.76 8.48
C PRO A 306 13.91 -9.93 8.38
N TYR A 307 14.70 -8.86 8.56
CA TYR A 307 16.17 -8.90 8.44
C TYR A 307 16.83 -8.59 9.79
N SER A 308 17.73 -9.45 10.27
CA SER A 308 18.36 -9.38 11.60
C SER A 308 19.70 -8.67 11.60
N THR A 309 20.32 -8.48 10.43
CA THR A 309 21.66 -7.94 10.32
C THR A 309 21.76 -6.82 9.29
N GLU A 310 22.78 -5.96 9.42
CA GLU A 310 23.07 -4.94 8.41
C GLU A 310 23.39 -5.56 7.05
N ALA A 311 24.05 -6.73 7.05
CA ALA A 311 24.38 -7.45 5.81
C ALA A 311 23.12 -7.91 5.06
N GLU A 312 22.15 -8.50 5.74
CA GLU A 312 20.87 -8.92 5.15
C GLU A 312 20.06 -7.74 4.60
N LEU A 313 20.07 -6.60 5.30
CA LEU A 313 19.44 -5.37 4.82
C LEU A 313 20.13 -4.83 3.57
N LEU A 314 21.46 -4.80 3.56
CA LEU A 314 22.25 -4.32 2.42
C LEU A 314 22.15 -5.25 1.21
N GLU A 315 21.98 -6.56 1.44
CA GLU A 315 21.75 -7.55 0.39
C GLU A 315 20.47 -7.27 -0.41
N GLN A 316 19.47 -6.63 0.19
CA GLN A 316 18.26 -6.21 -0.52
C GLN A 316 18.53 -5.17 -1.62
N PHE A 317 19.67 -4.47 -1.58
CA PHE A 317 20.07 -3.56 -2.65
C PHE A 317 20.93 -4.23 -3.73
N SER A 318 21.36 -5.48 -3.55
CA SER A 318 22.29 -6.17 -4.48
C SER A 318 21.65 -6.47 -5.83
N SER A 319 20.36 -6.77 -5.85
CA SER A 319 19.59 -6.99 -7.08
C SER A 319 19.13 -5.69 -7.75
N MET A 320 19.13 -4.58 -7.01
CA MET A 320 18.84 -3.26 -7.56
C MET A 320 20.08 -2.74 -8.29
N LYS A 321 19.88 -2.09 -9.44
CA LYS A 321 20.96 -1.41 -10.19
C LYS A 321 21.40 -0.13 -9.44
N ASP A 322 21.74 0.93 -10.16
CA ASP A 322 22.13 2.23 -9.61
C ASP A 322 20.94 3.08 -9.11
N ARG A 323 19.70 2.66 -9.41
CA ARG A 323 18.46 3.34 -9.02
C ARG A 323 17.30 2.36 -8.81
N GLY A 324 16.24 2.82 -8.16
CA GLY A 324 14.97 2.11 -8.04
C GLY A 324 14.38 2.14 -6.65
N THR A 325 13.25 1.47 -6.49
CA THR A 325 12.57 1.28 -5.20
C THR A 325 12.14 -0.17 -5.04
N ARG A 326 12.38 -0.73 -3.86
CA ARG A 326 11.95 -2.06 -3.44
C ARG A 326 11.13 -1.93 -2.17
N ILE A 327 9.91 -2.46 -2.20
CA ILE A 327 8.94 -2.43 -1.11
C ILE A 327 8.69 -3.87 -0.68
N ILE A 328 8.84 -4.15 0.61
CA ILE A 328 8.61 -5.47 1.19
C ILE A 328 7.52 -5.33 2.24
N ILE A 329 6.35 -5.90 1.97
CA ILE A 329 5.21 -5.90 2.87
C ILE A 329 5.14 -7.27 3.54
N TYR A 330 5.14 -7.27 4.87
CA TYR A 330 5.19 -8.48 5.69
C TYR A 330 4.15 -8.38 6.81
N ASN A 331 3.96 -9.50 7.53
CA ASN A 331 2.81 -9.67 8.42
C ASN A 331 1.50 -9.38 7.66
N LEU A 332 1.33 -10.08 6.53
CA LEU A 332 0.16 -9.99 5.68
C LEU A 332 -1.11 -10.36 6.46
N TRP A 333 -2.23 -9.72 6.10
CA TRP A 333 -3.48 -9.90 6.82
C TRP A 333 -4.12 -11.28 6.56
N GLU A 334 -4.63 -11.85 7.64
CA GLU A 334 -5.35 -13.11 7.71
C GLU A 334 -6.85 -12.85 7.92
N ASP A 335 -7.69 -13.79 7.48
CA ASP A 335 -9.13 -13.79 7.68
C ASP A 335 -9.51 -14.33 9.07
N ASP A 336 -10.82 -14.49 9.31
CA ASP A 336 -11.35 -15.03 10.56
C ASP A 336 -10.94 -16.50 10.82
N GLN A 337 -10.51 -17.22 9.78
CA GLN A 337 -10.06 -18.61 9.84
C GLN A 337 -8.54 -18.72 10.01
N GLY A 338 -7.81 -17.59 10.01
CA GLY A 338 -6.35 -17.55 10.10
C GLY A 338 -5.65 -17.82 8.78
N ASP A 339 -6.37 -17.73 7.67
CA ASP A 339 -5.84 -17.90 6.32
C ASP A 339 -5.53 -16.53 5.70
N LEU A 340 -4.44 -16.43 4.94
CA LEU A 340 -4.11 -15.19 4.23
C LEU A 340 -5.23 -14.81 3.25
N GLU A 341 -5.62 -13.53 3.21
CA GLU A 341 -6.60 -13.03 2.23
C GLU A 341 -6.14 -13.24 0.78
N LEU A 342 -4.82 -13.14 0.57
CA LEU A 342 -4.15 -13.37 -0.71
C LEU A 342 -3.74 -14.84 -0.86
N ASP A 343 -4.14 -15.43 -1.97
CA ASP A 343 -3.75 -16.76 -2.43
C ASP A 343 -2.54 -16.65 -3.37
N PHE A 344 -1.49 -17.37 -3.02
CA PHE A 344 -0.21 -17.39 -3.72
C PHE A 344 0.11 -18.73 -4.38
N ASP A 345 -0.77 -19.72 -4.19
CA ASP A 345 -0.49 -21.13 -4.50
C ASP A 345 -1.47 -21.69 -5.54
N ALA A 346 -2.69 -21.13 -5.69
CA ALA A 346 -3.66 -21.60 -6.69
C ALA A 346 -3.20 -21.44 -8.15
N GLU A 347 -2.44 -20.39 -8.46
CA GLU A 347 -1.80 -20.17 -9.76
C GLU A 347 -0.42 -19.56 -9.53
N ILE A 348 0.63 -20.28 -9.95
CA ILE A 348 2.02 -19.96 -9.61
C ILE A 348 2.49 -18.62 -10.18
N HIS A 349 1.88 -18.16 -11.27
CA HIS A 349 2.18 -16.90 -11.94
C HIS A 349 1.17 -15.79 -11.65
N ASP A 350 0.33 -15.94 -10.62
CA ASP A 350 -0.68 -14.96 -10.24
C ASP A 350 -0.69 -14.73 -8.73
N ILE A 351 -1.33 -13.63 -8.32
CA ILE A 351 -1.69 -13.38 -6.94
C ILE A 351 -3.20 -13.20 -6.93
N GLN A 352 -3.90 -14.06 -6.20
CA GLN A 352 -5.35 -14.10 -6.22
C GLN A 352 -5.97 -13.72 -4.88
N LEU A 353 -7.25 -13.33 -4.88
CA LEU A 353 -8.04 -13.22 -3.65
C LEU A 353 -8.76 -14.52 -3.35
N ARG A 354 -8.80 -14.89 -2.07
CA ARG A 354 -9.64 -15.97 -1.56
C ARG A 354 -11.09 -15.48 -1.34
N GLY A 355 -11.99 -16.43 -1.15
CA GLY A 355 -13.38 -16.16 -0.74
C GLY A 355 -14.26 -15.58 -1.85
N GLY A 356 -15.26 -14.78 -1.48
CA GLY A 356 -16.40 -14.39 -2.33
C GLY A 356 -16.07 -13.62 -3.61
N ASN A 357 -14.84 -13.15 -3.79
CA ASN A 357 -14.40 -12.54 -5.06
C ASN A 357 -14.05 -13.58 -6.14
N ARG A 358 -13.83 -14.84 -5.74
CA ARG A 358 -13.46 -15.96 -6.60
C ARG A 358 -14.70 -16.78 -6.97
N ASP A 359 -15.30 -16.43 -8.09
CA ASP A 359 -16.48 -17.14 -8.63
C ASP A 359 -16.06 -18.24 -9.61
N GLU A 360 -16.34 -19.49 -9.26
CA GLU A 360 -16.04 -20.67 -10.08
C GLU A 360 -16.72 -20.64 -11.45
N LYS A 361 -17.93 -20.08 -11.55
CA LYS A 361 -18.63 -19.94 -12.84
C LYS A 361 -17.88 -18.96 -13.73
N ASN A 362 -17.45 -17.84 -13.19
CA ASN A 362 -16.65 -16.86 -13.94
C ASN A 362 -15.30 -17.44 -14.38
N ILE A 363 -14.66 -18.27 -13.55
CA ILE A 363 -13.43 -18.98 -13.94
C ILE A 363 -13.67 -19.95 -15.09
N GLN A 364 -14.74 -20.75 -15.03
CA GLN A 364 -15.12 -21.67 -16.11
C GLN A 364 -15.43 -20.92 -17.40
N MET A 365 -16.20 -19.82 -17.32
CA MET A 365 -16.50 -18.97 -18.46
C MET A 365 -15.24 -18.30 -19.03
N ALA A 366 -14.31 -17.86 -18.20
CA ALA A 366 -13.05 -17.26 -18.64
C ALA A 366 -12.17 -18.24 -19.43
N ASN A 367 -12.25 -19.54 -19.12
CA ASN A 367 -11.57 -20.59 -19.90
C ASN A 367 -12.25 -20.86 -21.25
N GLN A 368 -13.56 -20.65 -21.34
CA GLN A 368 -14.34 -20.85 -22.57
C GLN A 368 -14.33 -19.62 -23.49
N PHE A 369 -14.26 -18.41 -22.92
CA PHE A 369 -14.40 -17.13 -23.62
C PHE A 369 -13.19 -16.21 -23.35
N PRO A 370 -12.09 -16.38 -24.11
CA PRO A 370 -10.85 -15.65 -23.87
C PRO A 370 -10.99 -14.12 -23.96
N ASN A 371 -11.84 -13.59 -24.86
CA ASN A 371 -12.03 -12.14 -25.00
C ASN A 371 -12.77 -11.53 -23.78
N SER A 372 -13.38 -12.37 -22.95
CA SER A 372 -14.09 -11.95 -21.75
C SER A 372 -13.32 -12.24 -20.46
N LYS A 373 -12.20 -12.95 -20.54
CA LYS A 373 -11.40 -13.43 -19.39
C LYS A 373 -11.14 -12.31 -18.39
N HIS A 374 -10.60 -11.19 -18.84
CA HIS A 374 -10.22 -10.08 -17.97
C HIS A 374 -11.42 -9.51 -17.18
N TYR A 375 -12.62 -9.45 -17.76
CA TYR A 375 -13.82 -8.96 -17.07
C TYR A 375 -14.42 -9.98 -16.09
N LEU A 376 -14.21 -11.27 -16.35
CA LEU A 376 -14.71 -12.35 -15.52
C LEU A 376 -13.82 -12.59 -14.30
N THR A 377 -12.51 -12.38 -14.42
CA THR A 377 -11.55 -12.73 -13.38
C THR A 377 -10.90 -11.54 -12.68
N TYR A 378 -11.06 -10.28 -13.14
CA TYR A 378 -10.37 -9.13 -12.52
C TYR A 378 -10.61 -9.02 -11.01
N ARG A 379 -11.78 -9.40 -10.50
CA ARG A 379 -12.13 -9.29 -9.08
C ARG A 379 -11.24 -10.12 -8.17
N HIS A 380 -10.72 -11.25 -8.65
CA HIS A 380 -9.87 -12.14 -7.84
C HIS A 380 -8.48 -12.34 -8.42
N SER A 381 -8.20 -12.05 -9.69
CA SER A 381 -6.88 -12.26 -10.32
C SER A 381 -6.16 -10.93 -10.52
N LEU A 382 -5.03 -10.74 -9.84
CA LEU A 382 -4.21 -9.54 -10.02
C LEU A 382 -3.70 -9.44 -11.46
N ARG A 383 -3.26 -10.55 -12.07
CA ARG A 383 -2.84 -10.59 -13.47
C ARG A 383 -3.93 -10.06 -14.41
N SER A 384 -5.16 -10.52 -14.20
CA SER A 384 -6.30 -10.10 -15.01
C SER A 384 -6.63 -8.63 -14.79
N TYR A 385 -6.61 -8.16 -13.55
CA TYR A 385 -6.85 -6.75 -13.25
C TYR A 385 -5.75 -5.82 -13.79
N ALA A 386 -4.49 -6.14 -13.53
CA ALA A 386 -3.33 -5.35 -13.96
C ALA A 386 -3.25 -5.21 -15.48
N SER A 387 -3.62 -6.26 -16.24
CA SER A 387 -3.60 -6.22 -17.71
C SER A 387 -4.49 -5.12 -18.31
N ILE A 388 -5.61 -4.77 -17.65
CA ILE A 388 -6.56 -3.75 -18.12
C ILE A 388 -6.49 -2.46 -17.28
N LEU A 389 -5.60 -2.39 -16.30
CA LEU A 389 -5.51 -1.32 -15.30
C LEU A 389 -5.25 0.04 -15.93
N TYR A 390 -4.48 0.05 -17.02
CA TYR A 390 -4.11 1.25 -17.75
C TYR A 390 -4.71 1.22 -19.16
N LEU A 391 -5.26 2.36 -19.60
CA LEU A 391 -5.81 2.48 -20.95
C LEU A 391 -4.70 2.30 -22.00
N ARG A 392 -3.53 2.87 -21.74
CA ARG A 392 -2.31 2.73 -22.55
C ARG A 392 -1.12 2.51 -21.64
N LEU A 393 -0.32 1.49 -21.94
CA LEU A 393 0.96 1.27 -21.28
C LEU A 393 2.10 1.70 -22.22
N PRO A 394 3.13 2.41 -21.75
CA PRO A 394 4.33 2.65 -22.55
C PRO A 394 4.94 1.32 -23.03
N THR A 395 5.33 1.25 -24.31
CA THR A 395 5.78 -0.01 -24.94
C THR A 395 7.06 -0.59 -24.34
N TYR A 396 7.84 0.22 -23.64
CA TYR A 396 9.09 -0.17 -22.99
C TYR A 396 8.92 -0.40 -21.48
N PHE A 397 7.72 -0.20 -20.93
CA PHE A 397 7.44 -0.41 -19.51
C PHE A 397 6.76 -1.77 -19.30
N GLN A 398 7.38 -2.63 -18.52
CA GLN A 398 6.91 -3.99 -18.28
C GLN A 398 6.33 -4.13 -16.88
N MET A 399 5.15 -4.76 -16.77
CA MET A 399 4.63 -5.22 -15.48
C MET A 399 4.91 -6.71 -15.37
N ILE A 400 5.64 -7.13 -14.35
CA ILE A 400 6.03 -8.53 -14.12
C ILE A 400 5.34 -8.98 -12.83
N LEU A 401 4.70 -10.14 -12.88
CA LEU A 401 4.07 -10.75 -11.72
C LEU A 401 4.54 -12.19 -11.59
N ARG A 402 5.10 -12.54 -10.43
CA ARG A 402 5.53 -13.92 -10.12
C ARG A 402 6.42 -14.50 -11.23
N GLY A 403 7.42 -13.72 -11.63
CA GLY A 403 8.40 -14.06 -12.68
C GLY A 403 7.88 -14.07 -14.12
N LYS A 404 6.60 -13.73 -14.38
CA LYS A 404 6.01 -13.71 -15.72
C LYS A 404 5.40 -12.34 -16.05
N GLU A 405 5.81 -11.78 -17.19
CA GLU A 405 5.26 -10.52 -17.71
C GLU A 405 3.73 -10.58 -17.83
N ILE A 406 3.08 -9.49 -17.47
CA ILE A 406 1.65 -9.27 -17.64
C ILE A 406 1.45 -8.64 -19.00
N GLU A 407 0.81 -9.36 -19.90
CA GLU A 407 0.43 -8.83 -21.20
C GLU A 407 -0.61 -7.71 -21.01
N HIS A 408 -0.25 -6.49 -21.42
CA HIS A 408 -1.18 -5.37 -21.43
C HIS A 408 -2.31 -5.66 -22.44
N HIS A 409 -3.54 -5.45 -21.99
CA HIS A 409 -4.71 -5.75 -22.80
C HIS A 409 -5.55 -4.49 -23.01
N ASN A 410 -5.66 -4.07 -24.26
CA ASN A 410 -6.56 -2.98 -24.63
C ASN A 410 -7.97 -3.54 -24.83
N ILE A 411 -8.86 -3.22 -23.89
CA ILE A 411 -10.26 -3.65 -23.87
C ILE A 411 -11.04 -3.32 -25.15
N VAL A 412 -10.64 -2.29 -25.90
CA VAL A 412 -11.28 -1.92 -27.16
C VAL A 412 -11.03 -2.98 -28.22
N THR A 413 -9.96 -3.78 -28.11
CA THR A 413 -9.65 -4.86 -29.07
C THR A 413 -10.60 -6.04 -28.98
N ASP A 414 -11.28 -6.23 -27.84
CA ASP A 414 -12.30 -7.27 -27.64
C ASP A 414 -13.65 -6.89 -28.24
N MET A 415 -13.82 -5.65 -28.68
CA MET A 415 -15.10 -5.16 -29.16
C MET A 415 -15.29 -5.39 -30.67
N MET A 416 -16.53 -5.67 -31.06
CA MET A 416 -17.06 -5.64 -32.43
C MET A 416 -18.11 -4.55 -32.57
N LEU A 417 -18.40 -4.14 -33.82
CA LEU A 417 -19.40 -3.10 -34.15
C LEU A 417 -19.16 -1.80 -33.38
N LYS A 418 -17.90 -1.37 -33.34
CA LYS A 418 -17.46 -0.21 -32.55
C LYS A 418 -18.04 1.08 -33.10
N LYS A 419 -18.47 1.96 -32.19
CA LYS A 419 -18.84 3.34 -32.46
C LYS A 419 -18.06 4.25 -31.53
N GLU A 420 -17.39 5.23 -32.10
CA GLU A 420 -16.70 6.27 -31.35
C GLU A 420 -17.60 7.49 -31.20
N VAL A 421 -17.66 8.02 -29.99
CA VAL A 421 -18.46 9.18 -29.62
C VAL A 421 -17.60 10.06 -28.73
N THR A 422 -17.42 11.32 -29.11
CA THR A 422 -16.77 12.32 -28.24
C THR A 422 -17.83 13.06 -27.45
N TYR A 423 -17.78 12.96 -26.13
CA TYR A 423 -18.63 13.71 -25.22
C TYR A 423 -17.91 14.98 -24.75
N ARG A 424 -18.59 16.13 -24.87
CA ARG A 424 -18.12 17.43 -24.35
C ARG A 424 -19.00 17.85 -23.18
N PRO A 425 -18.52 17.73 -21.93
CA PRO A 425 -19.27 18.17 -20.77
C PRO A 425 -19.48 19.69 -20.79
N VAL A 426 -20.73 20.10 -20.60
CA VAL A 426 -21.12 21.51 -20.48
C VAL A 426 -21.36 21.79 -19.00
N ALA A 427 -20.84 22.90 -18.46
CA ALA A 427 -21.11 23.26 -17.08
C ALA A 427 -22.59 23.67 -16.91
N PRO A 428 -23.13 23.69 -15.67
CA PRO A 428 -24.56 23.99 -15.42
C PRO A 428 -25.05 25.34 -15.98
N ASN A 429 -24.13 26.26 -16.26
CA ASN A 429 -24.38 27.57 -16.87
C ASN A 429 -24.30 27.57 -18.40
N GLY A 430 -24.26 26.42 -19.07
CA GLY A 430 -24.28 26.30 -20.52
C GLY A 430 -22.94 26.58 -21.22
N HIS A 431 -21.90 26.96 -20.47
CA HIS A 431 -20.56 27.18 -21.00
C HIS A 431 -19.62 26.02 -20.64
N PRO A 432 -18.70 25.60 -21.53
CA PRO A 432 -17.64 24.67 -21.15
C PRO A 432 -16.80 25.29 -20.03
N LYS A 433 -16.62 24.56 -18.91
CA LYS A 433 -15.74 25.01 -17.81
C LYS A 433 -14.28 25.05 -18.27
N ASP A 434 -13.94 24.19 -19.22
CA ASP A 434 -12.70 24.14 -19.98
C ASP A 434 -13.06 23.67 -21.40
N SER A 435 -12.72 24.44 -22.43
CA SER A 435 -13.04 24.13 -23.83
C SER A 435 -12.34 22.87 -24.34
N ASN A 436 -11.29 22.43 -23.64
CA ASN A 436 -10.49 21.26 -24.00
C ASN A 436 -10.96 19.98 -23.30
N MET A 437 -11.92 20.07 -22.37
CA MET A 437 -12.44 18.90 -21.67
C MET A 437 -13.31 18.07 -22.60
N VAL A 438 -12.81 16.90 -22.99
CA VAL A 438 -13.48 15.90 -23.82
C VAL A 438 -13.37 14.53 -23.17
N ALA A 439 -14.38 13.70 -23.36
CA ALA A 439 -14.33 12.29 -23.06
C ALA A 439 -14.58 11.50 -24.35
N ASP A 440 -13.56 10.77 -24.81
CA ASP A 440 -13.71 9.88 -25.95
C ASP A 440 -14.29 8.55 -25.47
N VAL A 441 -15.40 8.15 -26.08
CA VAL A 441 -16.17 6.97 -25.71
C VAL A 441 -16.19 6.02 -26.89
N THR A 442 -15.69 4.80 -26.69
CA THR A 442 -15.86 3.70 -27.63
C THR A 442 -16.93 2.76 -27.09
N ILE A 443 -17.99 2.55 -27.86
CA ILE A 443 -19.09 1.63 -27.52
C ILE A 443 -19.11 0.51 -28.55
N GLY A 444 -19.29 -0.73 -28.11
CA GLY A 444 -19.41 -1.88 -28.99
C GLY A 444 -19.89 -3.11 -28.21
N PHE A 445 -19.92 -4.25 -28.89
CA PHE A 445 -20.25 -5.54 -28.29
C PHE A 445 -18.97 -6.34 -28.08
N VAL A 446 -18.81 -7.01 -26.94
CA VAL A 446 -17.69 -7.94 -26.76
C VAL A 446 -17.80 -9.09 -27.78
N LYS A 447 -16.67 -9.52 -28.35
CA LYS A 447 -16.63 -10.54 -29.42
C LYS A 447 -17.38 -11.82 -29.05
N ASP A 448 -17.25 -12.23 -27.79
CA ASP A 448 -17.83 -13.48 -27.27
C ASP A 448 -19.23 -13.27 -26.65
N ALA A 449 -19.78 -12.04 -26.67
CA ALA A 449 -21.09 -11.71 -26.09
C ALA A 449 -22.26 -12.49 -26.73
N LYS A 450 -22.05 -13.09 -27.91
CA LYS A 450 -23.03 -14.01 -28.51
C LYS A 450 -23.25 -15.28 -27.67
N HIS A 451 -22.31 -15.60 -26.80
CA HIS A 451 -22.30 -16.82 -25.99
C HIS A 451 -22.60 -16.56 -24.51
N HIS A 452 -22.56 -15.30 -24.05
CA HIS A 452 -22.88 -14.91 -22.68
C HIS A 452 -23.38 -13.45 -22.60
N ILE A 453 -24.39 -13.18 -21.77
CA ILE A 453 -24.97 -11.82 -21.60
C ILE A 453 -24.34 -11.07 -20.41
N ASP A 454 -23.55 -11.77 -19.60
CA ASP A 454 -23.16 -11.32 -18.26
C ASP A 454 -22.11 -10.18 -18.24
N VAL A 455 -21.55 -9.81 -19.39
CA VAL A 455 -20.54 -8.73 -19.49
C VAL A 455 -21.14 -7.53 -20.22
N GLN A 456 -21.57 -6.54 -19.46
CA GLN A 456 -22.13 -5.27 -19.96
C GLN A 456 -21.77 -4.11 -19.01
N GLY A 457 -21.67 -2.90 -19.57
CA GLY A 457 -21.34 -1.67 -18.84
C GLY A 457 -20.14 -0.92 -19.42
N PHE A 458 -19.76 0.17 -18.75
CA PHE A 458 -18.67 1.06 -19.16
C PHE A 458 -17.43 0.85 -18.29
N ASN A 459 -16.28 0.73 -18.94
CA ASN A 459 -14.99 0.84 -18.26
C ASN A 459 -14.57 2.31 -18.30
N VAL A 460 -14.47 2.92 -17.12
CA VAL A 460 -14.20 4.36 -16.98
C VAL A 460 -12.75 4.52 -16.56
N TYR A 461 -11.96 5.15 -17.43
CA TYR A 461 -10.58 5.54 -17.16
C TYR A 461 -10.49 7.03 -16.83
N HIS A 462 -9.65 7.38 -15.86
CA HIS A 462 -9.31 8.75 -15.51
C HIS A 462 -7.79 8.87 -15.47
N MET A 463 -7.21 9.83 -16.20
CA MET A 463 -5.76 10.01 -16.27
C MET A 463 -5.02 8.69 -16.58
N ASN A 464 -5.48 7.97 -17.62
CA ASN A 464 -4.96 6.66 -18.04
C ASN A 464 -5.23 5.48 -17.09
N ARG A 465 -5.81 5.71 -15.90
CA ARG A 465 -6.06 4.69 -14.87
C ARG A 465 -7.52 4.25 -14.83
N LEU A 466 -7.78 2.95 -14.82
CA LEU A 466 -9.12 2.36 -14.68
C LEU A 466 -9.70 2.70 -13.31
N ILE A 467 -10.87 3.34 -13.25
CA ILE A 467 -11.54 3.71 -12.00
C ILE A 467 -12.79 2.87 -11.74
N LYS A 468 -13.57 2.59 -12.79
CA LYS A 468 -14.75 1.73 -12.70
C LYS A 468 -14.74 0.69 -13.80
N VAL A 469 -15.02 -0.55 -13.42
CA VAL A 469 -15.15 -1.70 -14.32
C VAL A 469 -16.63 -2.03 -14.47
N LEU A 470 -17.10 -2.22 -15.71
CA LEU A 470 -18.50 -2.58 -16.03
C LEU A 470 -19.54 -1.70 -15.31
N PHE A 471 -19.36 -0.38 -15.36
CA PHE A 471 -20.31 0.57 -14.77
C PHE A 471 -21.60 0.64 -15.59
N PHE A 472 -22.73 0.28 -14.96
CA PHE A 472 -24.05 0.35 -15.58
C PHE A 472 -24.61 1.77 -15.54
N LEU A 473 -25.11 2.26 -16.69
CA LEU A 473 -25.75 3.56 -16.80
C LEU A 473 -27.28 3.50 -16.72
N TRP A 474 -27.88 2.31 -16.73
CA TRP A 474 -29.32 2.11 -16.83
C TRP A 474 -29.73 1.07 -15.77
N LYS A 475 -30.64 1.45 -14.88
CA LYS A 475 -31.37 0.55 -13.98
C LYS A 475 -32.72 0.23 -14.58
#